data_AF-M2R384-F1
#
_entry.id   AF-M2R384-F1
#
_cell.length_a   1.000
_cell.length_b   1.000
_cell.length_c   1.000
_cell.angle_alpha   90.00
_cell.angle_beta   90.00
_cell.angle_gamma   90.00
#
_symmetry.space_group_name_H-M   'P 1'
#
loop_
_entity.id
_entity.type
_entity.pdbx_description
1 polymer ?
#
loop_
_entity_poly.entity_id
_entity_poly.type
_entity_poly.pdbx_seq_one_letter_code
_entity_poly.pdbx_strand_id
1 'polypeptide(L)'
;MEYIEAVSIEARDLYSFKKEYAAGHKVNSLVYILTEHNGVEIQDACSEAGFRYGELMDEFLANKALLPSWDAEIDGTVAAAVKCMEDWVVGSLHWSFETPRYFGDSKDEVKRTRLVQISE
;
A
#
# COMPACT_ATOMS: atom_id res chain seq x y z
N MET A 1 1.07 23.24 3.97
CA MET A 1 1.68 22.23 3.10
C MET A 1 1.43 20.90 3.76
N GLU A 2 0.54 20.11 3.19
CA GLU A 2 0.17 18.79 3.70
C GLU A 2 1.10 17.75 3.07
N TYR A 3 1.59 16.84 3.92
CA TYR A 3 2.50 15.77 3.53
C TYR A 3 1.89 14.45 3.95
N ILE A 4 1.81 13.48 3.05
CA ILE A 4 1.31 12.13 3.35
C ILE A 4 2.45 11.14 3.61
N GLU A 5 2.29 10.27 4.61
CA GLU A 5 3.10 9.07 4.84
C GLU A 5 2.63 7.87 4.00
N ALA A 6 3.54 7.31 3.20
CA ALA A 6 3.29 6.22 2.28
C ALA A 6 3.63 4.85 2.89
N VAL A 7 2.62 4.03 3.21
CA VAL A 7 2.76 2.62 3.64
C VAL A 7 1.90 1.69 2.75
N SER A 8 2.41 0.49 2.53
CA SER A 8 2.19 -0.43 1.40
C SER A 8 0.84 -1.13 1.22
N ILE A 9 0.66 -1.71 0.02
CA ILE A 9 -0.48 -2.49 -0.54
C ILE A 9 -1.79 -1.75 -0.77
N GLU A 10 -2.28 -0.93 0.16
CA GLU A 10 -3.19 0.17 -0.21
C GLU A 10 -2.47 1.35 -0.87
N ALA A 11 -1.14 1.22 -0.98
CA ALA A 11 -0.25 1.98 -1.82
C ALA A 11 -0.81 2.31 -3.21
N ARG A 12 -1.52 1.41 -3.89
CA ARG A 12 -2.00 1.74 -5.24
C ARG A 12 -2.98 2.90 -5.22
N ASP A 13 -3.88 2.93 -4.24
CA ASP A 13 -4.90 3.96 -4.06
C ASP A 13 -4.30 5.25 -3.48
N LEU A 14 -3.29 5.12 -2.60
CA LEU A 14 -2.53 6.27 -2.06
C LEU A 14 -1.64 6.92 -3.13
N TYR A 15 -0.98 6.11 -3.93
CA TYR A 15 -0.04 6.53 -4.97
C TYR A 15 -0.76 7.00 -6.22
N SER A 16 -1.90 6.39 -6.56
CA SER A 16 -2.78 6.89 -7.61
C SER A 16 -3.57 8.11 -7.16
N PHE A 17 -3.78 8.33 -5.85
CA PHE A 17 -4.62 9.42 -5.34
C PHE A 17 -4.30 10.76 -5.98
N LYS A 18 -3.03 11.20 -5.98
CA LYS A 18 -2.62 12.46 -6.61
C LYS A 18 -3.01 12.53 -8.08
N LYS A 19 -2.81 11.42 -8.80
CA LYS A 19 -3.11 11.32 -10.24
C LYS A 19 -4.62 11.24 -10.51
N GLU A 20 -5.37 10.56 -9.65
CA GLU A 20 -6.82 10.37 -9.77
C GLU A 20 -7.60 11.61 -9.35
N TYR A 21 -7.16 12.29 -8.28
CA TYR A 21 -7.68 13.59 -7.84
C TYR A 21 -7.51 14.65 -8.94
N ALA A 22 -6.30 14.78 -9.51
CA ALA A 22 -6.04 15.70 -10.62
C ALA A 22 -6.80 15.36 -11.91
N ALA A 23 -7.18 14.09 -12.11
CA ALA A 23 -7.95 13.62 -13.26
C ALA A 23 -9.48 13.67 -13.03
N GLY A 24 -9.95 14.06 -11.84
CA GLY A 24 -11.37 14.07 -11.49
C GLY A 24 -11.99 12.68 -11.30
N HIS A 25 -11.17 11.63 -11.15
CA HIS A 25 -11.61 10.27 -10.86
C HIS A 25 -11.83 10.10 -9.35
N LYS A 26 -13.07 10.28 -8.92
CA LYS A 26 -13.51 10.45 -7.52
C LYS A 26 -13.96 9.17 -6.80
N VAL A 27 -13.50 7.98 -7.20
CA VAL A 27 -14.27 6.76 -6.86
C VAL A 27 -13.46 5.54 -6.40
N ASN A 28 -12.13 5.52 -6.55
CA ASN A 28 -11.35 4.29 -6.38
C ASN A 28 -10.15 4.43 -5.42
N SER A 29 -10.21 5.34 -4.44
CA SER A 29 -9.18 5.45 -3.41
C SER A 29 -9.83 5.44 -2.03
N LEU A 30 -9.41 4.54 -1.13
CA LEU A 30 -9.85 4.53 0.27
C LEU A 30 -9.69 5.93 0.90
N VAL A 31 -8.63 6.65 0.53
CA VAL A 31 -8.37 8.02 0.97
C VAL A 31 -9.51 8.96 0.58
N TYR A 32 -10.02 8.88 -0.65
CA TYR A 32 -11.14 9.70 -1.12
C TYR A 32 -12.44 9.40 -0.36
N ILE A 33 -12.72 8.13 -0.10
CA ILE A 33 -13.93 7.72 0.65
C ILE A 33 -13.86 8.26 2.07
N LEU A 34 -12.72 8.14 2.74
CA LEU A 34 -12.52 8.64 4.10
C LEU A 34 -12.61 10.17 4.16
N THR A 35 -12.07 10.89 3.18
CA THR A 35 -12.12 12.36 3.17
C THR A 35 -13.53 12.90 2.88
N GLU A 36 -14.23 12.35 1.89
CA GLU A 36 -15.49 12.93 1.41
C GLU A 36 -16.72 12.46 2.19
N HIS A 37 -16.72 11.22 2.71
CA HIS A 37 -17.85 10.69 3.45
C HIS A 37 -17.71 10.84 4.98
N ASN A 38 -16.49 10.88 5.50
CA ASN A 38 -16.26 10.93 6.96
C ASN A 38 -15.71 12.29 7.43
N GLY A 39 -15.41 13.24 6.53
CA GLY A 39 -14.85 14.54 6.89
C GLY A 39 -13.46 14.44 7.51
N VAL A 40 -12.73 13.38 7.20
CA VAL A 40 -11.40 13.08 7.74
C VAL A 40 -10.35 13.83 6.92
N GLU A 41 -9.39 14.47 7.58
CA GLU A 41 -8.27 15.13 6.90
C GLU A 41 -7.47 14.11 6.09
N ILE A 42 -6.90 14.53 4.95
CA ILE A 42 -6.19 13.63 4.02
C ILE A 42 -5.10 12.82 4.74
N GLN A 43 -4.39 13.47 5.67
CA GLN A 43 -3.35 12.81 6.47
C GLN A 43 -3.88 11.71 7.38
N ASP A 44 -5.03 11.94 8.01
CA ASP A 44 -5.65 10.97 8.92
C ASP A 44 -6.18 9.77 8.13
N ALA A 45 -6.74 10.01 6.94
CA ALA A 45 -7.18 8.96 6.02
C ALA A 45 -6.02 8.07 5.56
N CYS A 46 -4.86 8.66 5.27
CA CYS A 46 -3.66 7.89 4.92
C CYS A 46 -3.05 7.15 6.10
N SER A 47 -3.10 7.73 7.30
CA SER A 47 -2.65 7.09 8.53
C SER A 47 -3.49 5.85 8.85
N GLU A 48 -4.81 5.94 8.68
CA GLU A 48 -5.75 4.83 8.83
C GLU A 48 -5.47 3.70 7.83
N ALA A 49 -5.25 4.04 6.55
CA ALA A 49 -4.87 3.06 5.52
C ALA A 49 -3.56 2.34 5.88
N GLY A 50 -2.57 3.08 6.39
CA GLY A 50 -1.29 2.52 6.85
C GLY A 50 -1.45 1.59 8.05
N PHE A 51 -2.28 1.97 9.03
CA PHE A 51 -2.58 1.14 10.20
C PHE A 51 -3.27 -0.17 9.79
N ARG A 52 -4.32 -0.08 8.97
CA ARG A 52 -5.09 -1.23 8.48
C ARG A 52 -4.23 -2.19 7.67
N TYR A 53 -3.28 -1.67 6.91
CA TYR A 53 -2.28 -2.51 6.25
C TYR A 53 -1.40 -3.28 7.23
N GLY A 54 -0.95 -2.63 8.30
CA GLY A 54 -0.19 -3.27 9.38
C GLY A 54 -0.95 -4.45 9.98
N GLU A 55 -2.23 -4.26 10.30
CA GLU A 55 -3.10 -5.33 10.82
C GLU A 55 -3.23 -6.51 9.86
N LEU A 56 -3.42 -6.25 8.56
CA LEU A 56 -3.50 -7.30 7.54
C LEU A 56 -2.19 -8.07 7.39
N MET A 57 -1.05 -7.40 7.56
CA MET A 57 0.27 -8.05 7.51
C MET A 57 0.49 -8.95 8.74
N ASP A 58 0.12 -8.46 9.92
CA ASP A 58 0.18 -9.24 11.15
C ASP A 58 -0.73 -10.47 11.08
N GLU A 59 -1.95 -10.32 10.54
CA GLU A 59 -2.87 -11.43 10.31
C GLU A 59 -2.32 -12.44 9.29
N PHE A 60 -1.72 -11.97 8.19
CA PHE A 60 -1.08 -12.85 7.20
C PHE A 60 0.03 -13.69 7.84
N LEU A 61 0.91 -13.08 8.63
CA LEU A 61 2.01 -13.77 9.31
C LEU A 61 1.50 -14.76 10.36
N ALA A 62 0.46 -14.39 11.12
CA ALA A 62 -0.18 -15.27 12.08
C ALA A 62 -0.81 -16.49 11.38
N ASN A 63 -1.55 -16.29 10.30
CA ASN A 63 -2.17 -17.36 9.52
C ASN A 63 -1.14 -18.26 8.84
N LYS A 64 -0.03 -17.71 8.34
CA LYS A 64 1.09 -18.48 7.80
C LYS A 64 1.66 -19.45 8.85
N ALA A 65 1.77 -19.03 10.10
CA ALA A 65 2.26 -19.88 11.19
C ALA A 65 1.28 -20.99 11.59
N LEU A 66 0.00 -20.84 11.25
CA LEU A 66 -1.08 -21.79 11.55
C LEU A 66 -1.38 -22.77 10.41
N LEU A 67 -0.63 -22.69 9.30
CA LEU A 67 -0.80 -23.60 8.18
C LEU A 67 -0.59 -25.04 8.66
N PRO A 68 -1.56 -25.94 8.42
CA PRO A 68 -1.38 -27.34 8.75
C PRO A 68 -0.29 -27.94 7.83
N SER A 69 0.26 -29.07 8.24
CA SER A 69 1.15 -29.87 7.41
C SER A 69 0.39 -31.06 6.85
N TRP A 70 0.72 -31.44 5.62
CA TRP A 70 0.11 -32.54 4.90
C TRP A 70 1.17 -33.59 4.56
N ASP A 71 1.83 -33.45 3.41
CA ASP A 71 2.94 -34.27 2.96
C ASP A 71 4.02 -33.39 2.32
N ALA A 72 5.20 -33.95 2.05
CA ALA A 72 6.33 -33.17 1.57
C ALA A 72 6.09 -32.46 0.22
N GLU A 73 5.23 -33.01 -0.64
CA GLU A 73 4.91 -32.43 -1.95
C GLU A 73 3.95 -31.24 -1.78
N ILE A 74 2.88 -31.45 -1.01
CA ILE A 74 1.89 -30.41 -0.70
C ILE A 74 2.52 -29.29 0.10
N ASP A 75 3.28 -29.61 1.16
CA ASP A 75 3.96 -28.64 2.01
C ASP A 75 4.94 -27.78 1.20
N GLY A 76 5.69 -28.39 0.27
CA GLY A 76 6.58 -27.67 -0.64
C GLY A 76 5.84 -26.73 -1.59
N THR A 77 4.70 -27.18 -2.13
CA THR A 77 3.85 -26.37 -3.02
C THR A 77 3.24 -25.18 -2.27
N VAL A 78 2.70 -25.42 -1.07
CA VAL A 78 2.11 -24.38 -0.21
C VAL A 78 3.18 -23.37 0.19
N ALA A 79 4.37 -23.82 0.60
CA ALA A 79 5.47 -22.92 0.95
C ALA A 79 5.89 -22.01 -0.22
N ALA A 80 5.98 -22.56 -1.43
CA ALA A 80 6.28 -21.78 -2.63
C ALA A 80 5.17 -20.75 -2.95
N ALA A 81 3.91 -21.14 -2.80
CA ALA A 81 2.78 -20.24 -3.00
C ALA A 81 2.79 -19.08 -1.98
N VAL A 82 3.00 -19.37 -0.71
CA VAL A 82 3.12 -18.35 0.36
C VAL A 82 4.28 -17.41 0.07
N LYS A 83 5.45 -17.95 -0.32
CA LYS A 83 6.61 -17.13 -0.68
C LYS A 83 6.33 -16.20 -1.86
N CYS A 84 5.59 -16.66 -2.86
CA CYS A 84 5.17 -15.84 -3.99
C CYS A 84 4.29 -14.66 -3.54
N MET A 85 3.38 -14.88 -2.59
CA MET A 85 2.57 -13.80 -2.01
C MET A 85 3.44 -12.77 -1.27
N GLU A 86 4.41 -13.23 -0.48
CA GLU A 86 5.38 -12.35 0.21
C GLU A 86 6.21 -11.52 -0.79
N ASP A 87 6.70 -12.16 -1.85
CA ASP A 87 7.46 -11.48 -2.90
C ASP A 87 6.61 -10.48 -3.68
N TRP A 88 5.32 -10.78 -3.86
CA TRP A 88 4.40 -9.86 -4.51
C TRP A 88 4.22 -8.56 -3.71
N VAL A 89 4.11 -8.67 -2.38
CA VAL A 89 4.03 -7.52 -1.48
C VAL A 89 5.27 -6.62 -1.60
N VAL A 90 6.45 -7.22 -1.47
CA VAL A 90 7.73 -6.50 -1.52
C VAL A 90 8.02 -5.96 -2.91
N GLY A 91 7.75 -6.75 -3.95
CA GLY A 91 7.94 -6.35 -5.33
C GLY A 91 7.06 -5.16 -5.72
N SER A 92 5.80 -5.16 -5.29
CA SER A 92 4.88 -4.05 -5.51
C SER A 92 5.39 -2.76 -4.87
N LEU A 93 5.90 -2.84 -3.63
CA LEU A 93 6.56 -1.74 -2.94
C LEU A 93 7.74 -1.17 -3.72
N HIS A 94 8.69 -2.02 -4.11
CA HIS A 94 9.87 -1.59 -4.84
C HIS A 94 9.50 -0.95 -6.17
N TRP A 95 8.65 -1.61 -6.95
CA TRP A 95 8.22 -1.12 -8.26
C TRP A 95 7.54 0.25 -8.20
N SER A 96 6.74 0.50 -7.16
CA SER A 96 6.09 1.80 -6.94
C SER A 96 7.07 2.95 -6.75
N PHE A 97 8.25 2.71 -6.16
CA PHE A 97 9.30 3.73 -6.00
C PHE A 97 10.35 3.73 -7.11
N GLU A 98 10.51 2.64 -7.86
CA GLU A 98 11.49 2.55 -8.94
C GLU A 98 10.99 3.22 -10.22
N THR A 99 9.68 3.13 -10.48
CA THR A 99 9.07 3.73 -11.68
C THR A 99 8.62 5.18 -11.44
N PRO A 100 8.63 6.03 -12.48
CA PRO A 100 8.11 7.39 -12.37
C PRO A 100 6.57 7.45 -12.29
N ARG A 101 5.89 6.30 -12.30
CA ARG A 101 4.43 6.20 -12.46
C ARG A 101 3.64 7.00 -11.41
N TYR A 102 4.17 7.07 -10.19
CA TYR A 102 3.47 7.64 -9.04
C TYR A 102 4.12 8.92 -8.52
N PHE A 103 5.44 8.93 -8.42
CA PHE A 103 6.18 10.05 -7.82
C PHE A 103 7.03 10.85 -8.82
N GLY A 104 7.02 10.48 -10.10
CA GLY A 104 7.82 11.13 -11.12
C GLY A 104 9.29 11.23 -10.72
N ASP A 105 9.86 12.43 -10.89
CA ASP A 105 11.25 12.74 -10.52
C ASP A 105 11.46 12.85 -9.00
N SER A 106 10.40 13.04 -8.21
CA SER A 106 10.46 13.14 -6.75
C SER A 106 10.56 11.77 -6.05
N LYS A 107 10.57 10.65 -6.79
CA LYS A 107 10.52 9.28 -6.23
C LYS A 107 11.61 9.00 -5.18
N ASP A 108 12.83 9.47 -5.39
CA ASP A 108 13.94 9.22 -4.48
C ASP A 108 13.82 10.07 -3.20
N GLU A 109 13.31 11.29 -3.34
CA GLU A 109 13.00 12.15 -2.20
C GLU A 109 11.87 11.57 -1.37
N VAL A 110 10.74 11.19 -1.99
CA VAL A 110 9.61 10.55 -1.31
C VAL A 110 10.05 9.25 -0.63
N LYS A 111 10.89 8.44 -1.28
CA LYS A 111 11.43 7.21 -0.67
C LYS A 111 12.27 7.51 0.58
N ARG A 112 13.03 8.60 0.58
CA ARG A 112 13.88 9.01 1.71
C ARG A 112 13.08 9.65 2.84
N THR A 113 12.16 10.55 2.52
CA THR A 113 11.43 11.37 3.51
C THR A 113 10.16 10.69 4.00
N ARG A 114 9.61 9.77 3.19
CA ARG A 114 8.25 9.25 3.32
C ARG A 114 7.17 10.31 3.20
N LEU A 115 7.50 11.50 2.71
CA LEU A 115 6.57 12.62 2.56
C LEU A 115 6.22 12.83 1.09
N VAL A 116 4.91 12.82 0.77
CA VAL A 116 4.40 13.15 -0.56
C VAL A 116 3.80 14.56 -0.54
N GLN A 117 4.25 15.44 -1.43
CA GLN A 117 3.65 16.76 -1.60
C GLN A 117 2.42 16.68 -2.51
N ILE A 118 1.27 17.04 -1.96
CA ILE A 118 0.05 17.31 -2.71
C ILE A 118 0.02 18.81 -3.00
N SER A 119 -0.12 19.17 -4.28
CA SER A 119 -0.41 20.53 -4.72
C SER A 119 -1.90 20.60 -5.03
N GLU A 120 -2.57 21.66 -4.56
CA GLU A 120 -3.89 22.07 -5.06
C GLU A 120 -3.88 22.31 -6.58
#